data_AF-A0A4Y2WPP1-F1
#
_entry.id   AF-A0A4Y2WPP1-F1
#
_cell.length_a   1.000
_cell.length_b   1.000
_cell.length_c   1.000
_cell.angle_alpha   90.00
_cell.angle_beta   90.00
_cell.angle_gamma   90.00
#
_symmetry.space_group_name_H-M   'P 1'
#
loop_
_entity.id
_entity.type
_entity.pdbx_description
1 polymer ?
#
loop_
_entity_poly.entity_id
_entity_poly.type
_entity_poly.pdbx_seq_one_letter_code
_entity_poly.pdbx_strand_id
1 'polypeptide(L)'
;MGEYHDLYVKCDVLQLADVFENFRKLCQHYYGLDCVHLFTAPGLAWQSSLKMTDQPLELFTDINMHMFVEKGIRGGISVITKRFSQANNKYLPNFDASKNIKHIIYLDCNNLYGASMVESLPYGGFEWISADVTLNWIQSIPQDSSEGYIFEVDLKYPEELHDLHNDYPLAPEKMDIKFEDLSEFSKAVLNGMKYTPSTKLVPNLKDKKNYITYYKNLQFYLKQGLKLEKVHKILKFQQKPWLKKYIMFNTEQRKNSKSAFEKDFFKLMNNSVYGKTMENIRNRVDVQLVNDEKKAQKLVAAPTFKRFKIFDNELVGVERVKKCLTLDKPIYVGFVILELSKLIMYNFHYNVMKKEYGDKAELLFTDTDSLTYEVETEDIYEDMSRHMYIYDTSDYPRDHFLFSESNKKKIGCFKDELHSKPIYEFIGLRPKMYSVKSERGEKKTAKGVARSVVERNVRHEDYRRCREELKSTREIQHRIQSENHNLKTVKVNKIALCAFDDKRYLLDDNVHTLAHGHYKI
;
A
#
# COMPACT_ATOMS: atom_id res chain seq x y z
N MET A 1 -4.24 17.10 -44.18
CA MET A 1 -3.66 16.75 -42.87
C MET A 1 -3.81 17.86 -41.84
N GLY A 2 -3.57 19.14 -42.19
CA GLY A 2 -3.78 20.29 -41.27
C GLY A 2 -5.21 20.41 -40.72
N GLU A 3 -6.23 20.40 -41.58
CA GLU A 3 -7.63 20.49 -41.13
C GLU A 3 -8.06 19.34 -40.19
N TYR A 4 -7.58 18.12 -40.44
CA TYR A 4 -7.83 16.97 -39.55
C TYR A 4 -7.12 17.12 -38.21
N HIS A 5 -5.88 17.60 -38.22
CA HIS A 5 -5.13 17.90 -37.00
C HIS A 5 -5.84 18.98 -36.18
N ASP A 6 -6.26 20.08 -36.81
CA ASP A 6 -6.90 21.20 -36.11
C ASP A 6 -8.27 20.80 -35.57
N LEU A 7 -9.03 19.98 -36.32
CA LEU A 7 -10.28 19.39 -35.84
C LEU A 7 -10.02 18.45 -34.65
N TYR A 8 -9.00 17.59 -34.72
CA TYR A 8 -8.61 16.71 -33.62
C TYR A 8 -8.28 17.53 -32.36
N VAL A 9 -7.41 18.54 -32.47
CA VAL A 9 -7.00 19.39 -31.34
C VAL A 9 -8.20 20.16 -30.78
N LYS A 10 -9.06 20.71 -31.65
CA LYS A 10 -10.28 21.39 -31.22
C LYS A 10 -11.22 20.46 -30.45
N CYS A 11 -11.42 19.24 -30.94
CA CYS A 11 -12.21 18.23 -30.24
C CYS A 11 -11.61 17.88 -28.87
N ASP A 12 -10.30 17.64 -28.79
CA ASP A 12 -9.61 17.30 -27.54
C ASP A 12 -9.75 18.43 -26.50
N VAL A 13 -9.56 19.69 -26.91
CA VAL A 13 -9.70 20.86 -26.05
C VAL A 13 -11.14 21.05 -25.57
N LEU A 14 -12.13 20.95 -26.47
CA LEU A 14 -13.54 21.10 -26.12
C LEU A 14 -14.03 19.97 -25.20
N GLN A 15 -13.59 18.73 -25.43
CA GLN A 15 -13.90 17.59 -24.55
C GLN A 15 -13.28 17.79 -23.17
N LEU A 16 -12.03 18.22 -23.09
CA LEU A 16 -11.39 18.49 -21.81
C LEU A 16 -12.09 19.62 -21.05
N ALA A 17 -12.50 20.69 -21.75
CA ALA A 17 -13.24 21.79 -21.16
C ALA A 17 -14.60 21.33 -20.58
N ASP A 18 -15.38 20.54 -21.33
CA ASP A 18 -16.66 20.01 -20.86
C ASP A 18 -16.49 19.08 -19.65
N VAL A 19 -15.52 18.16 -19.70
CA VAL A 19 -15.18 17.29 -18.55
C VAL A 19 -14.77 18.11 -17.34
N PHE A 20 -13.97 19.16 -17.52
CA PHE A 20 -13.50 20.00 -16.42
C PHE A 20 -14.61 20.87 -15.81
N GLU A 21 -15.49 21.45 -16.62
CA GLU A 21 -16.66 22.19 -16.13
C GLU A 21 -17.62 21.29 -15.35
N ASN A 22 -17.84 20.05 -15.82
CA ASN A 22 -18.63 19.06 -15.08
C ASN A 22 -17.94 18.66 -13.76
N PHE A 23 -16.62 18.47 -13.77
CA PHE A 23 -15.85 18.23 -12.56
C PHE A 23 -15.94 19.39 -11.56
N ARG A 24 -15.86 20.64 -12.04
CA ARG A 24 -16.01 21.84 -11.21
C ARG A 24 -17.37 21.92 -10.54
N LYS A 25 -18.45 21.70 -11.30
CA LYS A 25 -19.83 21.62 -10.78
C LYS A 25 -19.96 20.52 -9.72
N LEU A 26 -19.37 19.35 -9.96
CA LEU A 26 -19.36 18.23 -9.03
C LEU A 26 -18.70 18.61 -7.68
N CYS A 27 -17.51 19.22 -7.74
CA CYS A 27 -16.77 19.66 -6.56
C CYS A 27 -17.54 20.72 -5.76
N GLN A 28 -18.14 21.68 -6.46
CA GLN A 28 -18.95 22.72 -5.84
C GLN A 28 -20.23 22.15 -5.23
N HIS A 29 -20.88 21.20 -5.88
CA HIS A 29 -22.11 20.57 -5.37
C HIS A 29 -21.86 19.77 -4.08
N TYR A 30 -20.84 18.90 -4.06
CA TYR A 30 -20.61 18.02 -2.91
C TYR A 30 -19.77 18.63 -1.78
N TYR A 31 -18.83 19.52 -2.11
CA TYR A 31 -17.90 20.08 -1.12
C TYR A 31 -18.01 21.60 -0.97
N GLY A 32 -18.74 22.28 -1.86
CA GLY A 32 -18.81 23.74 -1.88
C GLY A 32 -17.44 24.39 -2.09
N LEU A 33 -16.55 23.71 -2.82
CA LEU A 33 -15.21 24.20 -3.16
C LEU A 33 -15.07 24.25 -4.67
N ASP A 34 -14.48 25.33 -5.15
CA ASP A 34 -14.12 25.45 -6.56
C ASP A 34 -12.73 24.83 -6.77
N CYS A 35 -12.67 23.79 -7.61
CA CYS A 35 -11.43 23.07 -7.87
C CYS A 35 -10.38 23.92 -8.60
N VAL A 36 -10.75 25.04 -9.25
CA VAL A 36 -9.79 25.92 -9.93
C VAL A 36 -8.81 26.60 -8.98
N HIS A 37 -9.16 26.72 -7.70
CA HIS A 37 -8.28 27.27 -6.67
C HIS A 37 -7.33 26.21 -6.06
N LEU A 38 -7.40 24.97 -6.57
CA LEU A 38 -6.71 23.82 -6.01
C LEU A 38 -5.93 23.11 -7.11
N PHE A 39 -4.61 23.12 -6.98
CA PHE A 39 -3.71 22.57 -8.02
C PHE A 39 -3.93 21.08 -8.31
N THR A 40 -4.45 20.30 -7.36
CA THR A 40 -4.57 18.84 -7.50
C THR A 40 -5.79 18.29 -6.76
N ALA A 41 -6.28 17.12 -7.20
CA ALA A 41 -7.34 16.38 -6.52
C ALA A 41 -7.02 16.05 -5.05
N PRO A 42 -5.78 15.69 -4.64
CA PRO A 42 -5.43 15.59 -3.22
C PRO A 42 -5.52 16.90 -2.44
N GLY A 43 -5.22 18.05 -3.07
CA GLY A 43 -5.44 19.36 -2.46
C GLY A 43 -6.93 19.61 -2.21
N LEU A 44 -7.78 19.28 -3.19
CA LEU A 44 -9.23 19.34 -3.04
C LEU A 44 -9.75 18.44 -1.92
N ALA A 45 -9.35 17.16 -1.91
CA ALA A 45 -9.77 16.20 -0.89
C ALA A 45 -9.42 16.68 0.52
N TRP A 46 -8.20 17.20 0.70
CA TRP A 46 -7.73 17.72 1.98
C TRP A 46 -8.54 18.93 2.43
N GLN A 47 -8.72 19.94 1.57
CA GLN A 47 -9.49 21.14 1.90
C GLN A 47 -10.97 20.83 2.14
N SER A 48 -11.54 19.91 1.36
CA SER A 48 -12.90 19.41 1.56
C SER A 48 -13.05 18.74 2.93
N SER A 49 -12.08 17.90 3.31
CA SER A 49 -12.10 17.22 4.60
C SER A 49 -12.05 18.21 5.76
N LEU A 50 -11.16 19.20 5.73
CA LEU A 50 -11.05 20.21 6.79
C LEU A 50 -12.31 21.08 6.87
N LYS A 51 -12.85 21.52 5.73
CA LYS A 51 -14.08 22.31 5.68
C LYS A 51 -15.28 21.54 6.26
N MET A 52 -15.37 20.24 5.98
CA MET A 52 -16.50 19.41 6.43
C MET A 52 -16.43 19.04 7.91
N THR A 53 -15.22 18.87 8.44
CA THR A 53 -15.00 18.45 9.83
C THR A 53 -14.81 19.61 10.78
N ASP A 54 -14.43 20.79 10.27
CA ASP A 54 -14.06 21.98 11.05
C ASP A 54 -13.02 21.64 12.15
N GLN A 55 -12.12 20.70 11.84
CA GLN A 55 -11.15 20.21 12.80
C GLN A 55 -9.87 21.05 12.76
N PRO A 56 -9.53 21.79 13.84
CA PRO A 56 -8.20 22.38 13.96
C PRO A 56 -7.16 21.27 14.15
N LEU A 57 -6.04 21.38 13.42
CA LEU A 57 -4.90 20.49 13.52
C LEU A 57 -3.70 21.27 14.00
N GLU A 58 -3.18 20.92 15.17
CA GLU A 58 -1.96 21.49 15.70
C GLU A 58 -0.77 21.03 14.85
N LEU A 59 0.13 21.95 14.49
CA LEU A 59 1.36 21.63 13.79
C LEU A 59 2.51 21.50 14.80
N PHE A 60 3.46 20.62 14.53
CA PHE A 60 4.65 20.49 15.37
C PHE A 60 5.46 21.79 15.37
N THR A 61 5.72 22.31 16.57
CA THR A 61 6.65 23.41 16.82
C THR A 61 8.05 22.90 17.18
N ASP A 62 8.15 21.67 17.71
CA ASP A 62 9.40 20.94 17.94
C ASP A 62 9.78 20.07 16.74
N ILE A 63 10.94 20.35 16.14
CA ILE A 63 11.48 19.57 15.03
C ILE A 63 11.74 18.10 15.40
N ASN A 64 12.03 17.81 16.67
CA ASN A 64 12.28 16.44 17.12
C ASN A 64 11.01 15.60 17.07
N MET A 65 9.84 16.16 17.41
CA MET A 65 8.55 15.48 17.23
C MET A 65 8.28 15.15 15.77
N HIS A 66 8.57 16.10 14.87
CA HIS A 66 8.43 15.87 13.43
C HIS A 66 9.35 14.75 12.94
N MET A 67 10.65 14.81 13.28
CA MET A 67 11.62 13.78 12.89
C MET A 67 11.30 12.41 13.50
N PHE A 68 10.81 12.39 14.73
CA PHE A 68 10.37 11.18 15.43
C PHE A 68 9.23 10.50 14.68
N VAL A 69 8.15 11.23 14.39
CA VAL A 69 7.02 10.67 13.64
C VAL A 69 7.44 10.28 12.22
N GLU A 70 8.23 11.11 11.54
CA GLU A 70 8.72 10.85 10.18
C GLU A 70 9.53 9.54 10.10
N LYS A 71 10.41 9.29 11.07
CA LYS A 71 11.19 8.05 11.18
C LYS A 71 10.27 6.81 11.34
N GLY A 72 9.12 6.96 12.00
CA GLY A 72 8.13 5.90 12.19
C GLY A 72 7.23 5.60 10.98
N ILE A 73 7.18 6.48 9.96
CA ILE A 73 6.26 6.31 8.82
C ILE A 73 6.66 5.10 7.95
N ARG A 74 5.77 4.11 7.89
CA ARG A 74 5.94 2.86 7.12
C ARG A 74 4.65 2.54 6.36
N GLY A 75 4.76 2.40 5.05
CA GLY A 75 3.64 2.15 4.14
C GLY A 75 3.01 0.75 4.27
N GLY A 76 2.19 0.38 3.30
CA GLY A 76 1.57 -0.94 3.22
C GLY A 76 2.59 -2.07 3.01
N ILE A 77 2.34 -3.22 3.64
CA ILE A 77 3.16 -4.41 3.49
C ILE A 77 2.85 -5.05 2.13
N SER A 78 3.88 -5.48 1.42
CA SER A 78 3.70 -6.27 0.19
C SER A 78 4.83 -7.28 0.07
N VAL A 79 4.47 -8.55 0.06
CA VAL A 79 5.38 -9.71 0.07
C VAL A 79 4.70 -10.96 -0.50
N ILE A 80 5.49 -11.82 -1.14
CA ILE A 80 5.10 -13.19 -1.50
C ILE A 80 5.71 -14.11 -0.45
N THR A 81 4.90 -14.89 0.23
CA THR A 81 5.32 -15.74 1.37
C THR A 81 5.43 -17.19 0.95
N LYS A 82 4.57 -17.62 0.04
CA LYS A 82 4.66 -18.90 -0.68
C LYS A 82 4.47 -18.63 -2.17
N ARG A 83 5.39 -19.11 -3.00
CA ARG A 83 5.49 -18.76 -4.43
C ARG A 83 4.56 -19.56 -5.34
N PHE A 84 3.97 -20.63 -4.83
CA PHE A 84 3.12 -21.51 -5.61
C PHE A 84 2.12 -22.24 -4.73
N SER A 85 0.89 -22.33 -5.24
CA SER A 85 -0.18 -23.13 -4.66
C SER A 85 -1.14 -23.57 -5.76
N GLN A 86 -1.61 -24.80 -5.68
CA GLN A 86 -2.63 -25.36 -6.55
C GLN A 86 -3.76 -25.89 -5.68
N ALA A 87 -4.99 -25.47 -5.96
CA ALA A 87 -6.17 -25.88 -5.21
C ALA A 87 -6.59 -27.33 -5.55
N ASN A 88 -7.25 -27.99 -4.60
CA ASN A 88 -7.85 -29.31 -4.76
C ASN A 88 -9.13 -29.38 -3.94
N ASN A 89 -10.29 -29.05 -4.51
CA ASN A 89 -11.56 -29.07 -3.77
C ASN A 89 -12.75 -29.39 -4.68
N LYS A 90 -13.90 -29.71 -4.08
CA LYS A 90 -15.12 -30.15 -4.77
C LYS A 90 -15.67 -29.18 -5.81
N TYR A 91 -15.27 -27.91 -5.79
CA TYR A 91 -15.66 -26.90 -6.78
C TYR A 91 -14.81 -26.93 -8.06
N LEU A 92 -13.79 -27.79 -8.13
CA LEU A 92 -12.89 -27.92 -9.26
C LEU A 92 -13.26 -29.11 -10.15
N PRO A 93 -13.13 -28.99 -11.48
CA PRO A 93 -13.42 -30.09 -12.41
C PRO A 93 -12.45 -31.26 -12.28
N ASN A 94 -11.25 -31.02 -11.77
CA ASN A 94 -10.17 -32.00 -11.59
C ASN A 94 -9.97 -32.37 -10.11
N PHE A 95 -11.02 -32.30 -9.29
CA PHE A 95 -10.95 -32.67 -7.88
C PHE A 95 -10.49 -34.11 -7.70
N ASP A 96 -9.50 -34.30 -6.83
CA ASP A 96 -8.96 -35.60 -6.46
C ASP A 96 -9.25 -35.87 -4.98
N ALA A 97 -10.22 -36.74 -4.73
CA ALA A 97 -10.65 -37.12 -3.38
C ALA A 97 -9.57 -37.90 -2.59
N SER A 98 -8.49 -38.35 -3.23
CA SER A 98 -7.37 -39.00 -2.54
C SER A 98 -6.38 -38.01 -1.92
N LYS A 99 -6.47 -36.73 -2.26
CA LYS A 99 -5.61 -35.65 -1.75
C LYS A 99 -6.39 -34.77 -0.78
N ASN A 100 -5.65 -34.08 0.09
CA ASN A 100 -6.24 -33.12 1.03
C ASN A 100 -7.07 -32.05 0.30
N ILE A 101 -8.20 -31.68 0.91
CA ILE A 101 -9.10 -30.66 0.37
C ILE A 101 -8.51 -29.29 0.65
N LYS A 102 -8.20 -28.57 -0.42
CA LYS A 102 -7.43 -27.34 -0.38
C LYS A 102 -8.08 -26.26 -1.23
N HIS A 103 -8.37 -25.15 -0.58
CA HIS A 103 -8.95 -23.95 -1.18
C HIS A 103 -7.88 -22.87 -1.31
N ILE A 104 -7.99 -22.05 -2.35
CA ILE A 104 -7.26 -20.79 -2.44
C ILE A 104 -8.30 -19.68 -2.43
N ILE A 105 -8.16 -18.71 -1.54
CA ILE A 105 -9.07 -17.56 -1.43
C ILE A 105 -8.29 -16.25 -1.49
N TYR A 106 -8.77 -15.30 -2.29
CA TYR A 106 -8.19 -13.98 -2.43
C TYR A 106 -9.14 -12.96 -1.81
N LEU A 107 -8.76 -12.47 -0.63
CA LEU A 107 -9.50 -11.48 0.12
C LEU A 107 -8.88 -10.08 -0.01
N ASP A 108 -9.74 -9.07 -0.15
CA ASP A 108 -9.37 -7.65 -0.23
C ASP A 108 -10.19 -6.83 0.77
N CYS A 109 -9.54 -6.01 1.58
CA CYS A 109 -10.19 -5.18 2.58
C CYS A 109 -10.82 -3.95 1.93
N ASN A 110 -12.13 -3.82 2.07
CA ASN A 110 -12.89 -2.69 1.56
C ASN A 110 -12.41 -1.36 2.18
N ASN A 111 -11.72 -0.55 1.37
CA ASN A 111 -11.27 0.79 1.74
C ASN A 111 -10.46 0.78 3.05
N LEU A 112 -9.38 0.00 3.11
CA LEU A 112 -8.53 -0.18 4.29
C LEU A 112 -8.11 1.15 4.95
N TYR A 113 -7.67 2.13 4.16
CA TYR A 113 -7.29 3.43 4.72
C TYR A 113 -8.50 4.22 5.22
N GLY A 114 -9.65 4.14 4.53
CA GLY A 114 -10.90 4.68 5.05
C GLY A 114 -11.30 4.05 6.39
N ALA A 115 -11.10 2.73 6.56
CA ALA A 115 -11.34 2.03 7.82
C ALA A 115 -10.45 2.56 8.95
N SER A 116 -9.22 2.91 8.62
CA SER A 116 -8.29 3.55 9.56
C SER A 116 -8.65 5.01 9.85
N MET A 117 -9.25 5.71 8.90
CA MET A 117 -9.60 7.13 9.02
C MET A 117 -10.88 7.41 9.81
N VAL A 118 -11.75 6.41 9.97
CA VAL A 118 -12.97 6.53 10.79
C VAL A 118 -12.71 6.31 12.28
N GLU A 119 -11.53 5.81 12.64
CA GLU A 119 -11.04 5.64 14.00
C GLU A 119 -10.58 6.97 14.62
N SER A 120 -10.26 6.93 15.92
CA SER A 120 -9.65 8.08 16.61
C SER A 120 -8.29 8.41 16.02
N LEU A 121 -8.14 9.64 15.53
CA LEU A 121 -6.92 10.16 14.96
C LEU A 121 -6.39 11.33 15.80
N PRO A 122 -5.05 11.48 15.91
CA PRO A 122 -4.40 12.64 16.53
C PRO A 122 -4.86 13.97 15.91
N TYR A 123 -4.96 15.01 16.73
CA TYR A 123 -5.22 16.38 16.25
C TYR A 123 -4.43 17.48 16.97
N GLY A 124 -3.86 17.22 18.15
CA GLY A 124 -3.12 18.21 18.93
C GLY A 124 -2.77 17.77 20.34
N GLY A 125 -2.33 18.71 21.18
CA GLY A 125 -1.91 18.46 22.56
C GLY A 125 -0.64 17.60 22.63
N PHE A 126 0.33 17.88 21.76
CA PHE A 126 1.53 17.06 21.66
C PHE A 126 2.50 17.35 22.81
N GLU A 127 2.87 16.30 23.56
CA GLU A 127 3.73 16.43 24.73
C GLU A 127 4.66 15.23 24.85
N TRP A 128 5.94 15.49 25.11
CA TRP A 128 6.88 14.46 25.53
C TRP A 128 6.63 14.12 27.00
N ILE A 129 6.38 12.84 27.30
CA ILE A 129 6.20 12.38 28.68
C ILE A 129 7.32 11.42 29.10
N SER A 130 7.42 11.15 30.41
CA SER A 130 8.41 10.21 30.95
C SER A 130 8.30 8.83 30.29
N ALA A 131 9.45 8.26 29.93
CA ALA A 131 9.55 6.89 29.41
C ALA A 131 9.55 5.82 30.52
N ASP A 132 9.54 6.24 31.80
CA ASP A 132 9.45 5.35 32.96
C ASP A 132 8.00 4.90 33.16
N VAL A 133 7.59 3.91 32.36
CA VAL A 133 6.25 3.33 32.38
C VAL A 133 6.30 1.82 32.49
N THR A 134 5.30 1.23 33.13
CA THR A 134 5.19 -0.22 33.26
C THR A 134 4.47 -0.85 32.06
N LEU A 135 4.74 -2.13 31.81
CA LEU A 135 4.01 -2.92 30.81
C LEU A 135 2.49 -2.92 31.09
N ASN A 136 2.11 -3.02 32.36
CA ASN A 136 0.71 -3.00 32.80
C ASN A 136 0.03 -1.68 32.44
N TRP A 137 0.74 -0.54 32.57
CA TRP A 137 0.22 0.75 32.14
C TRP A 137 -0.02 0.79 30.63
N ILE A 138 0.94 0.33 29.82
CA ILE A 138 0.77 0.28 28.35
C ILE A 138 -0.44 -0.59 27.98
N GLN A 139 -0.62 -1.74 28.63
CA GLN A 139 -1.73 -2.65 28.37
C GLN A 139 -3.09 -2.12 28.87
N SER A 140 -3.11 -1.24 29.88
CA SER A 140 -4.34 -0.69 30.44
C SER A 140 -4.90 0.51 29.66
N ILE A 141 -4.14 1.09 28.72
CA ILE A 141 -4.62 2.21 27.88
C ILE A 141 -5.86 1.77 27.08
N PRO A 142 -7.02 2.43 27.28
CA PRO A 142 -8.25 2.08 26.57
C PRO A 142 -8.15 2.29 25.05
N GLN A 143 -8.86 1.46 24.29
CA GLN A 143 -8.91 1.56 22.83
C GLN A 143 -9.66 2.80 22.35
N ASP A 144 -10.56 3.34 23.17
CA ASP A 144 -11.41 4.50 22.93
C ASP A 144 -10.95 5.75 23.71
N SER A 145 -9.74 5.70 24.29
CA SER A 145 -9.15 6.82 25.02
C SER A 145 -9.09 8.10 24.17
N SER A 146 -9.45 9.24 24.78
CA SER A 146 -9.26 10.58 24.20
C SER A 146 -7.79 10.98 24.09
N GLU A 147 -6.91 10.26 24.80
CA GLU A 147 -5.46 10.40 24.72
C GLU A 147 -4.85 9.21 23.96
N GLY A 148 -3.90 9.50 23.08
CA GLY A 148 -3.11 8.51 22.37
C GLY A 148 -1.62 8.72 22.59
N TYR A 149 -0.84 7.68 22.25
CA TYR A 149 0.61 7.68 22.44
C TYR A 149 1.33 7.06 21.24
N ILE A 150 2.48 7.65 20.90
CA ILE A 150 3.48 7.07 20.00
C ILE A 150 4.70 6.72 20.83
N PHE A 151 5.13 5.47 20.76
CA PHE A 151 6.26 4.95 21.53
C PHE A 151 7.47 4.71 20.63
N GLU A 152 8.68 4.95 21.14
CA GLU A 152 9.93 4.37 20.62
C GLU A 152 10.41 3.29 21.57
N VAL A 153 10.45 2.04 21.11
CA VAL A 153 10.67 0.87 21.96
C VAL A 153 11.69 -0.10 21.38
N ASP A 154 12.28 -0.91 22.24
CA ASP A 154 12.96 -2.14 21.86
C ASP A 154 12.02 -3.33 22.11
N LEU A 155 11.86 -4.18 21.10
CA LEU A 155 11.03 -5.38 21.16
C LEU A 155 11.88 -6.60 20.81
N LYS A 156 11.91 -7.58 21.70
CA LYS A 156 12.44 -8.91 21.42
C LYS A 156 11.43 -9.67 20.57
N TYR A 157 11.90 -10.30 19.51
CA TYR A 157 11.13 -11.27 18.73
C TYR A 157 11.55 -12.67 19.17
N PRO A 158 10.69 -13.40 19.91
CA PRO A 158 11.04 -14.73 20.41
C PRO A 158 11.05 -15.77 19.29
N GLU A 159 12.02 -16.70 19.34
CA GLU A 159 12.18 -17.75 18.33
C GLU A 159 10.98 -18.69 18.27
N GLU A 160 10.30 -18.91 19.40
CA GLU A 160 9.08 -19.72 19.48
C GLU A 160 7.92 -19.18 18.62
N LEU A 161 7.97 -17.91 18.21
CA LEU A 161 6.96 -17.30 17.33
C LEU A 161 7.34 -17.36 15.84
N HIS A 162 8.56 -17.79 15.50
CA HIS A 162 9.07 -17.64 14.14
C HIS A 162 8.26 -18.40 13.11
N ASP A 163 7.88 -19.67 13.39
CA ASP A 163 7.07 -20.45 12.46
C ASP A 163 5.66 -19.87 12.31
N LEU A 164 5.00 -19.51 13.43
CA LEU A 164 3.65 -18.92 13.42
C LEU A 164 3.62 -17.58 12.69
N HIS A 165 4.63 -16.74 12.89
CA HIS A 165 4.70 -15.40 12.32
C HIS A 165 5.46 -15.35 10.99
N ASN A 166 5.97 -16.48 10.47
CA ASN A 166 6.80 -16.51 9.26
C ASN A 166 6.05 -15.90 8.06
N ASP A 167 4.76 -16.18 7.95
CA ASP A 167 3.91 -15.68 6.88
C ASP A 167 3.72 -14.18 6.94
N TYR A 168 3.46 -13.61 8.12
CA TYR A 168 3.14 -12.20 8.24
C TYR A 168 3.77 -11.52 9.46
N PRO A 169 5.11 -11.40 9.50
CA PRO A 169 5.82 -10.85 10.65
C PRO A 169 5.30 -9.49 11.11
N LEU A 170 5.27 -9.31 12.42
CA LEU A 170 4.85 -8.07 13.06
C LEU A 170 5.94 -7.00 13.00
N ALA A 171 5.55 -5.73 13.16
CA ALA A 171 6.47 -4.59 13.25
C ALA A 171 7.49 -4.51 12.08
N PRO A 172 7.05 -4.34 10.82
CA PRO A 172 7.95 -4.33 9.66
C PRO A 172 8.90 -3.13 9.71
N GLU A 173 10.06 -3.25 9.08
CA GLU A 173 11.12 -2.23 9.10
C GLU A 173 11.57 -1.84 7.69
N LYS A 174 12.05 -0.60 7.55
CA LYS A 174 12.77 -0.18 6.35
C LYS A 174 14.22 -0.64 6.52
N MET A 175 14.67 -1.57 5.70
CA MET A 175 16.04 -2.09 5.77
C MET A 175 16.62 -2.30 4.37
N ASP A 176 17.94 -2.27 4.31
CA ASP A 176 18.71 -2.68 3.13
C ASP A 176 19.00 -4.18 3.27
N ILE A 177 18.59 -4.95 2.27
CA ILE A 177 18.97 -6.36 2.16
C ILE A 177 20.31 -6.38 1.45
N LYS A 178 21.33 -6.92 2.11
CA LYS A 178 22.66 -7.02 1.52
C LYS A 178 22.80 -8.33 0.75
N PHE A 179 23.87 -8.44 -0.05
CA PHE A 179 24.11 -9.65 -0.83
C PHE A 179 24.35 -10.86 0.09
N GLU A 180 24.98 -10.65 1.25
CA GLU A 180 25.18 -11.70 2.26
C GLU A 180 23.88 -12.19 2.91
N ASP A 181 22.82 -11.38 2.96
CA ASP A 181 21.52 -11.77 3.53
C ASP A 181 20.69 -12.63 2.57
N LEU A 182 21.12 -12.82 1.33
CA LEU A 182 20.42 -13.61 0.31
C LEU A 182 20.68 -15.11 0.51
N SER A 183 19.67 -15.93 0.23
CA SER A 183 19.86 -17.38 0.14
C SER A 183 20.77 -17.76 -1.03
N GLU A 184 21.43 -18.91 -0.94
CA GLU A 184 22.26 -19.43 -2.04
C GLU A 184 21.43 -19.61 -3.31
N PHE A 185 20.18 -20.06 -3.18
CA PHE A 185 19.22 -20.09 -4.29
C PHE A 185 19.02 -18.69 -4.91
N SER A 186 18.78 -17.65 -4.10
CA SER A 186 18.57 -16.30 -4.60
C SER A 186 19.81 -15.75 -5.31
N LYS A 187 21.01 -16.07 -4.81
CA LYS A 187 22.29 -15.72 -5.44
C LYS A 187 22.43 -16.44 -6.79
N ALA A 188 22.05 -17.70 -6.88
CA ALA A 188 22.04 -18.45 -8.14
C ALA A 188 21.06 -17.85 -9.16
N VAL A 189 19.87 -17.43 -8.73
CA VAL A 189 18.86 -16.77 -9.60
C VAL A 189 19.36 -15.46 -10.21
N LEU A 190 20.22 -14.71 -9.49
CA LEU A 190 20.83 -13.50 -10.04
C LEU A 190 21.72 -13.80 -11.25
N ASN A 191 22.32 -15.00 -11.33
CA ASN A 191 23.10 -15.48 -12.49
C ASN A 191 24.07 -14.43 -13.05
N GLY A 192 24.88 -13.82 -12.18
CA GLY A 192 25.87 -12.78 -12.54
C GLY A 192 25.30 -11.36 -12.75
N MET A 193 24.00 -11.14 -12.56
CA MET A 193 23.43 -9.79 -12.55
C MET A 193 23.90 -9.01 -11.31
N LYS A 194 24.25 -7.74 -11.53
CA LYS A 194 24.65 -6.84 -10.43
C LYS A 194 23.48 -6.65 -9.46
N TYR A 195 23.67 -7.10 -8.22
CA TYR A 195 22.79 -6.76 -7.11
C TYR A 195 23.13 -5.37 -6.57
N THR A 196 22.12 -4.51 -6.44
CA THR A 196 22.27 -3.21 -5.78
C THR A 196 21.29 -3.18 -4.61
N PRO A 197 21.79 -3.21 -3.36
CA PRO A 197 20.94 -3.06 -2.19
C PRO A 197 20.09 -1.81 -2.28
N SER A 198 18.84 -1.92 -1.83
CA SER A 198 17.90 -0.81 -1.84
C SER A 198 17.04 -0.87 -0.59
N THR A 199 16.79 0.28 0.04
CA THR A 199 15.93 0.34 1.21
C THR A 199 14.50 -0.04 0.86
N LYS A 200 13.97 -1.04 1.54
CA LYS A 200 12.59 -1.52 1.34
C LYS A 200 11.93 -1.83 2.67
N LEU A 201 10.59 -1.74 2.68
CA LEU A 201 9.80 -2.21 3.81
C LEU A 201 9.73 -3.74 3.79
N VAL A 202 10.28 -4.36 4.83
CA VAL A 202 10.41 -5.81 5.00
C VAL A 202 9.73 -6.23 6.32
N PRO A 203 8.71 -7.11 6.27
CA PRO A 203 8.25 -7.81 7.45
C PRO A 203 9.28 -8.90 7.78
N ASN A 204 9.97 -8.76 8.90
CA ASN A 204 11.11 -9.60 9.30
C ASN A 204 10.97 -10.01 10.79
N LEU A 205 11.62 -11.11 11.16
CA LEU A 205 11.56 -11.71 12.51
C LEU A 205 12.73 -11.28 13.41
N LYS A 206 13.54 -10.29 13.01
CA LYS A 206 14.63 -9.76 13.86
C LYS A 206 14.05 -8.97 15.04
N ASP A 207 14.82 -8.88 16.12
CA ASP A 207 14.53 -7.94 17.22
C ASP A 207 14.40 -6.51 16.69
N LYS A 208 13.45 -5.76 17.25
CA LYS A 208 13.20 -4.37 16.87
C LYS A 208 13.92 -3.45 17.83
N LYS A 209 14.74 -2.53 17.31
CA LYS A 209 15.45 -1.54 18.12
C LYS A 209 15.00 -0.13 17.74
N ASN A 210 14.72 0.71 18.74
CA ASN A 210 14.22 2.07 18.55
C ASN A 210 13.01 2.12 17.60
N TYR A 211 12.10 1.15 17.74
CA TYR A 211 10.94 0.99 16.87
C TYR A 211 9.85 1.96 17.28
N ILE A 212 9.51 2.87 16.36
CA ILE A 212 8.44 3.85 16.58
C ILE A 212 7.10 3.25 16.19
N THR A 213 6.13 3.20 17.10
CA THR A 213 4.80 2.61 16.84
C THR A 213 3.69 3.29 17.64
N TYR A 214 2.47 3.20 17.13
CA TYR A 214 1.27 3.67 17.82
C TYR A 214 0.85 2.70 18.94
N TYR A 215 0.29 3.21 20.03
CA TYR A 215 0.01 2.39 21.22
C TYR A 215 -0.88 1.17 20.95
N LYS A 216 -1.91 1.28 20.09
CA LYS A 216 -2.78 0.14 19.75
C LYS A 216 -2.01 -0.97 19.04
N ASN A 217 -1.06 -0.60 18.18
CA ASN A 217 -0.18 -1.53 17.50
C ASN A 217 0.79 -2.18 18.48
N LEU A 218 1.38 -1.41 19.39
CA LEU A 218 2.24 -1.96 20.45
C LEU A 218 1.49 -2.97 21.31
N GLN A 219 0.30 -2.61 21.81
CA GLN A 219 -0.55 -3.53 22.59
C GLN A 219 -0.86 -4.82 21.81
N PHE A 220 -1.16 -4.71 20.52
CA PHE A 220 -1.37 -5.87 19.67
C PHE A 220 -0.11 -6.73 19.55
N TYR A 221 1.07 -6.13 19.30
CA TYR A 221 2.32 -6.86 19.20
C TYR A 221 2.65 -7.63 20.48
N LEU A 222 2.45 -7.00 21.64
CA LEU A 222 2.65 -7.64 22.94
C LEU A 222 1.67 -8.78 23.17
N LYS A 223 0.40 -8.60 22.77
CA LYS A 223 -0.63 -9.66 22.84
C LYS A 223 -0.30 -10.86 21.96
N GLN A 224 0.34 -10.64 20.81
CA GLN A 224 0.83 -11.69 19.93
C GLN A 224 2.19 -12.26 20.35
N GLY A 225 2.73 -11.87 21.51
CA GLY A 225 3.89 -12.51 22.14
C GLY A 225 5.23 -11.81 21.98
N LEU A 226 5.32 -10.66 21.28
CA LEU A 226 6.56 -9.87 21.30
C LEU A 226 6.83 -9.39 22.74
N LYS A 227 8.10 -9.35 23.15
CA LYS A 227 8.48 -8.98 24.52
C LYS A 227 9.05 -7.56 24.51
N LEU A 228 8.49 -6.67 25.33
CA LEU A 228 8.98 -5.31 25.50
C LEU A 228 10.28 -5.34 26.32
N GLU A 229 11.39 -4.86 25.74
CA GLU A 229 12.67 -4.77 26.44
C GLU A 229 12.89 -3.39 27.05
N LYS A 230 12.55 -2.33 26.31
CA LYS A 230 12.79 -0.95 26.72
C LYS A 230 11.83 0.04 26.06
N VAL A 231 11.44 1.07 26.82
CA VAL A 231 10.78 2.28 26.29
C VAL A 231 11.80 3.42 26.32
N HIS A 232 12.03 4.06 25.18
CA HIS A 232 12.98 5.17 25.05
C HIS A 232 12.31 6.53 25.09
N LYS A 233 11.18 6.67 24.38
CA LYS A 233 10.42 7.93 24.28
C LYS A 233 8.94 7.66 24.13
N ILE A 234 8.13 8.58 24.65
CA ILE A 234 6.68 8.56 24.50
C ILE A 234 6.21 9.96 24.12
N LEU A 235 5.54 10.05 22.97
CA LEU A 235 4.84 11.24 22.53
C LEU A 235 3.33 11.07 22.79
N LYS A 236 2.81 11.82 23.76
CA LYS A 236 1.38 11.90 24.09
C LYS A 236 0.67 12.89 23.17
N PHE A 237 -0.59 12.63 22.86
CA PHE A 237 -1.45 13.53 22.07
C PHE A 237 -2.93 13.31 22.36
N GLN A 238 -3.76 14.27 21.98
CA GLN A 238 -5.22 14.16 21.95
C GLN A 238 -5.71 13.57 20.63
N GLN A 239 -6.72 12.71 20.69
CA GLN A 239 -7.30 12.03 19.55
C GLN A 239 -8.82 11.92 19.62
N LYS A 240 -9.46 11.90 18.46
CA LYS A 240 -10.91 11.64 18.30
C LYS A 240 -11.22 11.26 16.85
N PRO A 241 -12.40 10.68 16.54
CA PRO A 241 -12.73 10.26 15.17
C PRO A 241 -13.16 11.45 14.28
N TRP A 242 -12.33 12.49 14.19
CA TRP A 242 -12.68 13.75 13.54
C TRP A 242 -12.86 13.62 12.01
N LEU A 243 -12.16 12.68 11.36
CA LEU A 243 -12.24 12.48 9.91
C LEU A 243 -13.41 11.55 9.50
N LYS A 244 -14.07 10.90 10.46
CA LYS A 244 -15.16 9.94 10.24
C LYS A 244 -16.29 10.51 9.40
N LYS A 245 -16.73 11.75 9.68
CA LYS A 245 -17.82 12.42 8.95
C LYS A 245 -17.54 12.50 7.44
N TYR A 246 -16.32 12.91 7.06
CA TYR A 246 -15.91 13.05 5.66
C TYR A 246 -15.85 11.68 4.94
N ILE A 247 -15.28 10.66 5.61
CA ILE A 247 -15.13 9.33 5.01
C ILE A 247 -16.46 8.63 4.82
N MET A 248 -17.35 8.72 5.82
CA MET A 248 -18.69 8.14 5.73
C MET A 248 -19.50 8.82 4.64
N PHE A 249 -19.47 10.15 4.55
CA PHE A 249 -20.12 10.90 3.46
C PHE A 249 -19.66 10.40 2.08
N ASN A 250 -18.36 10.38 1.81
CA ASN A 250 -17.86 9.92 0.50
C ASN A 250 -18.20 8.45 0.22
N THR A 251 -18.26 7.62 1.25
CA THR A 251 -18.61 6.20 1.11
C THR A 251 -20.07 6.02 0.75
N GLU A 252 -20.98 6.78 1.37
CA GLU A 252 -22.39 6.84 1.02
C GLU A 252 -22.60 7.36 -0.40
N GLN A 253 -21.94 8.47 -0.75
CA GLN A 253 -22.00 9.01 -2.10
C GLN A 253 -21.50 8.01 -3.15
N ARG A 254 -20.40 7.29 -2.87
CA ARG A 254 -19.88 6.23 -3.74
C ARG A 254 -20.85 5.04 -3.87
N LYS A 255 -21.61 4.72 -2.82
CA LYS A 255 -22.64 3.66 -2.85
C LYS A 255 -23.81 4.07 -3.73
N ASN A 256 -24.24 5.33 -3.63
CA ASN A 256 -25.39 5.89 -4.36
C ASN A 256 -25.07 6.33 -5.81
N SER A 257 -23.79 6.52 -6.13
CA SER A 257 -23.32 6.92 -7.46
C SER A 257 -23.73 5.91 -8.54
N LYS A 258 -24.25 6.42 -9.66
CA LYS A 258 -24.63 5.60 -10.82
C LYS A 258 -23.51 5.50 -11.85
N SER A 259 -22.77 6.58 -12.05
CA SER A 259 -21.68 6.64 -13.02
C SER A 259 -20.38 5.99 -12.49
N ALA A 260 -19.56 5.45 -13.40
CA ALA A 260 -18.22 4.95 -13.05
C ALA A 260 -17.32 6.10 -12.57
N PHE A 261 -17.44 7.27 -13.20
CA PHE A 261 -16.68 8.47 -12.87
C PHE A 261 -16.89 8.92 -11.41
N GLU A 262 -18.14 9.09 -10.96
CA GLU A 262 -18.41 9.51 -9.58
C GLU A 262 -17.92 8.47 -8.56
N LYS A 263 -18.09 7.17 -8.86
CA LYS A 263 -17.59 6.09 -8.00
C LYS A 263 -16.08 6.18 -7.80
N ASP A 264 -15.35 6.48 -8.86
CA ASP A 264 -13.89 6.65 -8.83
C ASP A 264 -13.48 7.99 -8.19
N PHE A 265 -14.26 9.05 -8.40
CA PHE A 265 -14.07 10.34 -7.75
C PHE A 265 -14.12 10.23 -6.23
N PHE A 266 -15.22 9.70 -5.66
CA PHE A 266 -15.34 9.55 -4.21
C PHE A 266 -14.31 8.58 -3.62
N LYS A 267 -13.92 7.54 -4.38
CA LYS A 267 -12.81 6.65 -4.00
C LYS A 267 -11.50 7.43 -3.90
N LEU A 268 -11.20 8.25 -4.90
CA LEU A 268 -10.00 9.10 -4.93
C LEU A 268 -10.02 10.13 -3.80
N MET A 269 -11.16 10.74 -3.52
CA MET A 269 -11.32 11.73 -2.44
C MET A 269 -11.03 11.14 -1.06
N ASN A 270 -11.38 9.87 -0.80
CA ASN A 270 -10.98 9.19 0.43
C ASN A 270 -9.47 8.87 0.43
N ASN A 271 -8.98 8.22 -0.61
CA ASN A 271 -7.58 7.78 -0.67
C ASN A 271 -6.58 8.95 -0.69
N SER A 272 -6.97 10.12 -1.19
CA SER A 272 -6.03 11.24 -1.32
C SER A 272 -5.78 11.98 -0.01
N VAL A 273 -6.68 11.89 0.97
CA VAL A 273 -6.56 12.62 2.24
C VAL A 273 -5.32 12.18 3.00
N TYR A 274 -5.11 10.87 3.24
CA TYR A 274 -3.93 10.44 4.01
C TYR A 274 -2.63 10.82 3.28
N GLY A 275 -2.59 10.67 1.96
CA GLY A 275 -1.41 11.01 1.15
C GLY A 275 -1.01 12.48 1.31
N LYS A 276 -2.00 13.37 1.46
CA LYS A 276 -1.74 14.80 1.67
C LYS A 276 -1.18 15.11 3.05
N THR A 277 -1.56 14.36 4.08
CA THR A 277 -1.02 14.56 5.44
C THR A 277 0.48 14.23 5.53
N MET A 278 0.98 13.35 4.66
CA MET A 278 2.39 12.94 4.59
C MET A 278 3.13 13.49 3.37
N GLU A 279 2.68 14.62 2.83
CA GLU A 279 3.38 15.27 1.72
C GLU A 279 4.82 15.62 2.13
N ASN A 280 5.80 15.08 1.40
CA ASN A 280 7.20 15.38 1.67
C ASN A 280 7.58 16.74 1.06
N ILE A 281 7.56 17.77 1.91
CA ILE A 281 7.90 19.14 1.55
C ILE A 281 9.37 19.30 1.14
N ARG A 282 10.27 18.41 1.60
CA ARG A 282 11.71 18.45 1.24
C ARG A 282 11.96 18.15 -0.24
N ASN A 283 10.99 17.53 -0.92
CA ASN A 283 11.07 17.29 -2.36
C ASN A 283 10.70 18.54 -3.20
N ARG A 284 10.19 19.61 -2.58
CA ARG A 284 9.87 20.85 -3.29
C ARG A 284 11.16 21.56 -3.71
N VAL A 285 11.17 22.06 -4.93
CA VAL A 285 12.29 22.78 -5.54
C VAL A 285 11.84 24.14 -6.02
N ASP A 286 12.77 25.09 -6.10
CA ASP A 286 12.62 26.31 -6.86
C ASP A 286 13.08 26.08 -8.28
N VAL A 287 12.22 26.31 -9.26
CA VAL A 287 12.58 26.29 -10.67
C VAL A 287 12.57 27.72 -11.18
N GLN A 288 13.70 28.16 -11.76
CA GLN A 288 13.81 29.46 -12.39
C GLN A 288 14.17 29.29 -13.86
N LEU A 289 13.35 29.87 -14.74
CA LEU A 289 13.65 30.01 -16.16
C LEU A 289 14.49 31.26 -16.37
N VAL A 290 15.62 31.12 -17.06
CA VAL A 290 16.62 32.17 -17.24
C VAL A 290 17.05 32.24 -18.69
N ASN A 291 17.13 33.47 -19.20
CA ASN A 291 17.57 33.81 -20.55
C ASN A 291 18.81 34.72 -20.58
N ASP A 292 19.49 34.87 -19.45
CA ASP A 292 20.70 35.68 -19.30
C ASP A 292 21.82 34.81 -18.73
N GLU A 293 22.96 34.78 -19.43
CA GLU A 293 24.09 33.93 -19.09
C GLU A 293 24.66 34.26 -17.70
N LYS A 294 24.82 35.54 -17.38
CA LYS A 294 25.37 35.99 -16.09
C LYS A 294 24.48 35.54 -14.93
N LYS A 295 23.16 35.67 -15.09
CA LYS A 295 22.17 35.20 -14.11
C LYS A 295 22.21 33.68 -14.00
N ALA A 296 22.32 32.94 -15.10
CA ALA A 296 22.43 31.49 -15.08
C ALA A 296 23.69 31.04 -14.33
N GLN A 297 24.86 31.61 -14.64
CA GLN A 297 26.12 31.35 -13.94
C GLN A 297 26.01 31.63 -12.43
N LYS A 298 25.37 32.74 -12.04
CA LYS A 298 25.11 33.07 -10.63
C LYS A 298 24.23 32.03 -9.93
N LEU A 299 23.22 31.48 -10.61
CA LEU A 299 22.33 30.46 -10.03
C LEU A 299 23.00 29.09 -9.93
N VAL A 300 23.86 28.74 -10.89
CA VAL A 300 24.65 27.49 -10.87
C VAL A 300 25.71 27.53 -9.78
N ALA A 301 26.33 28.69 -9.56
CA ALA A 301 27.29 28.90 -8.47
C ALA A 301 26.65 28.93 -7.07
N ALA A 302 25.31 28.96 -6.96
CA ALA A 302 24.63 29.01 -5.68
C ALA A 302 24.71 27.65 -4.95
N PRO A 303 24.90 27.62 -3.61
CA PRO A 303 24.92 26.38 -2.82
C PRO A 303 23.62 25.57 -2.92
N THR A 304 22.52 26.24 -3.28
CA THR A 304 21.21 25.62 -3.47
C THR A 304 21.04 24.95 -4.84
N PHE A 305 22.01 25.06 -5.74
CA PHE A 305 21.94 24.47 -7.06
C PHE A 305 21.78 22.95 -6.98
N LYS A 306 20.82 22.41 -7.74
CA LYS A 306 20.58 20.96 -7.84
C LYS A 306 20.92 20.43 -9.22
N ARG A 307 20.38 21.07 -10.26
CA ARG A 307 20.65 20.77 -11.68
C ARG A 307 20.13 21.91 -12.55
N PHE A 308 20.60 21.98 -13.79
CA PHE A 308 19.98 22.80 -14.82
C PHE A 308 19.53 21.94 -15.99
N LYS A 309 18.64 22.50 -16.80
CA LYS A 309 18.19 21.92 -18.05
C LYS A 309 18.16 23.03 -19.10
N ILE A 310 18.95 22.86 -20.16
CA ILE A 310 18.95 23.76 -21.31
C ILE A 310 17.77 23.37 -22.19
N PHE A 311 16.89 24.32 -22.49
CA PHE A 311 15.75 24.11 -23.40
C PHE A 311 16.13 24.47 -24.82
N ASP A 312 16.83 25.60 -24.99
CA ASP A 312 17.40 26.08 -26.25
C ASP A 312 18.59 27.02 -25.94
N ASN A 313 19.12 27.70 -26.97
CA ASN A 313 20.28 28.59 -26.85
C ASN A 313 20.03 29.82 -25.97
N GLU A 314 18.77 30.18 -25.72
CA GLU A 314 18.36 31.39 -25.01
C GLU A 314 17.61 31.08 -23.71
N LEU A 315 17.33 29.81 -23.40
CA LEU A 315 16.54 29.45 -22.24
C LEU A 315 17.11 28.26 -21.47
N VAL A 316 17.43 28.50 -20.20
CA VAL A 316 17.83 27.47 -19.23
C VAL A 316 16.88 27.45 -18.04
N GLY A 317 16.40 26.27 -17.66
CA GLY A 317 15.74 26.03 -16.39
C GLY A 317 16.74 25.63 -15.34
N VAL A 318 16.86 26.40 -14.25
CA VAL A 318 17.72 26.06 -13.11
C VAL A 318 16.86 25.59 -11.95
N GLU A 319 17.06 24.35 -11.53
CA GLU A 319 16.42 23.77 -10.35
C GLU A 319 17.32 23.95 -9.11
N ARG A 320 16.72 24.46 -8.04
CA ARG A 320 17.39 24.70 -6.76
C ARG A 320 16.61 24.10 -5.60
N VAL A 321 17.32 23.63 -4.58
CA VAL A 321 16.70 23.27 -3.30
C VAL A 321 16.22 24.53 -2.58
N LYS A 322 15.11 24.43 -1.86
CA LYS A 322 14.58 25.51 -1.03
C LYS A 322 15.53 25.78 0.14
N LYS A 323 15.90 27.05 0.36
CA LYS A 323 16.77 27.46 1.48
C LYS A 323 16.12 27.24 2.84
N CYS A 324 14.85 27.59 2.94
CA CYS A 324 14.03 27.43 4.13
C CYS A 324 12.82 26.59 3.77
N LEU A 325 12.50 25.62 4.63
CA LEU A 325 11.35 24.74 4.48
C LEU A 325 10.45 24.90 5.69
N THR A 326 9.17 25.16 5.46
CA THR A 326 8.16 25.15 6.51
C THR A 326 7.52 23.77 6.53
N LEU A 327 7.71 23.03 7.62
CA LEU A 327 7.14 21.69 7.81
C LEU A 327 5.69 21.78 8.30
N ASP A 328 4.78 22.18 7.40
CA ASP A 328 3.38 22.52 7.66
C ASP A 328 2.40 21.38 7.33
N LYS A 329 2.83 20.12 7.50
CA LYS A 329 1.99 18.95 7.20
C LYS A 329 1.78 18.14 8.48
N PRO A 330 0.52 17.77 8.81
CA PRO A 330 0.21 17.01 10.01
C PRO A 330 0.56 15.52 9.81
N ILE A 331 1.85 15.23 9.68
CA ILE A 331 2.37 13.89 9.34
C ILE A 331 1.98 12.81 10.36
N TYR A 332 1.68 13.21 11.60
CA TYR A 332 1.18 12.35 12.66
C TYR A 332 -0.16 11.68 12.31
N VAL A 333 -1.01 12.35 11.51
CA VAL A 333 -2.28 11.79 11.05
C VAL A 333 -2.02 10.61 10.13
N GLY A 334 -1.18 10.82 9.11
CA GLY A 334 -0.83 9.77 8.17
C GLY A 334 -0.05 8.63 8.81
N PHE A 335 0.81 8.91 9.79
CA PHE A 335 1.47 7.89 10.60
C PHE A 335 0.45 6.98 11.31
N VAL A 336 -0.51 7.55 12.06
CA VAL A 336 -1.51 6.75 12.79
C VAL A 336 -2.44 6.00 11.83
N ILE A 337 -2.85 6.60 10.71
CA ILE A 337 -3.63 5.90 9.66
C ILE A 337 -2.87 4.68 9.14
N LEU A 338 -1.58 4.82 8.85
CA LEU A 338 -0.76 3.70 8.39
C LEU A 338 -0.60 2.63 9.47
N GLU A 339 -0.41 2.99 10.73
CA GLU A 339 -0.34 2.04 11.85
C GLU A 339 -1.65 1.26 12.01
N LEU A 340 -2.79 1.95 12.07
CA LEU A 340 -4.12 1.35 12.14
C LEU A 340 -4.42 0.44 10.94
N SER A 341 -4.01 0.82 9.73
CA SER A 341 -4.23 -0.01 8.55
C SER A 341 -3.52 -1.37 8.66
N LYS A 342 -2.30 -1.39 9.20
CA LYS A 342 -1.57 -2.64 9.47
C LYS A 342 -2.27 -3.44 10.57
N LEU A 343 -2.77 -2.77 11.61
CA LEU A 343 -3.48 -3.41 12.71
C LEU A 343 -4.74 -4.14 12.23
N ILE A 344 -5.52 -3.56 11.31
CA ILE A 344 -6.69 -4.22 10.70
C ILE A 344 -6.29 -5.51 9.99
N MET A 345 -5.24 -5.45 9.16
CA MET A 345 -4.75 -6.60 8.41
C MET A 345 -4.17 -7.69 9.34
N TYR A 346 -3.42 -7.28 10.37
CA TYR A 346 -2.91 -8.21 11.38
C TYR A 346 -4.01 -8.85 12.20
N ASN A 347 -5.04 -8.09 12.58
CA ASN A 347 -6.17 -8.62 13.32
C ASN A 347 -6.92 -9.67 12.49
N PHE A 348 -7.13 -9.43 11.20
CA PHE A 348 -7.72 -10.42 10.31
C PHE A 348 -6.83 -11.67 10.19
N HIS A 349 -5.53 -11.51 9.98
CA HIS A 349 -4.63 -12.65 9.84
C HIS A 349 -4.53 -13.49 11.12
N TYR A 350 -4.21 -12.88 12.26
CA TYR A 350 -3.90 -13.61 13.50
C TYR A 350 -5.15 -14.00 14.29
N ASN A 351 -6.13 -13.10 14.40
CA ASN A 351 -7.30 -13.32 15.27
C ASN A 351 -8.49 -13.93 14.52
N VAL A 352 -8.48 -13.98 13.18
CA VAL A 352 -9.49 -14.67 12.38
C VAL A 352 -8.87 -15.89 11.68
N MET A 353 -7.99 -15.70 10.70
CA MET A 353 -7.51 -16.80 9.85
C MET A 353 -6.67 -17.83 10.61
N LYS A 354 -5.63 -17.40 11.33
CA LYS A 354 -4.79 -18.31 12.12
C LYS A 354 -5.53 -18.89 13.33
N LYS A 355 -6.53 -18.19 13.86
CA LYS A 355 -7.36 -18.70 14.96
C LYS A 355 -8.31 -19.82 14.50
N GLU A 356 -8.92 -19.67 13.32
CA GLU A 356 -9.86 -20.66 12.76
C GLU A 356 -9.14 -21.90 12.22
N TYR A 357 -8.04 -21.70 11.48
CA TYR A 357 -7.40 -22.76 10.71
C TYR A 357 -6.03 -23.19 11.25
N GLY A 358 -5.37 -22.40 12.11
CA GLY A 358 -4.03 -22.69 12.58
C GLY A 358 -3.03 -22.89 11.44
N ASP A 359 -2.33 -24.02 11.47
CA ASP A 359 -1.34 -24.41 10.45
C ASP A 359 -1.97 -24.83 9.12
N LYS A 360 -3.30 -25.06 9.09
CA LYS A 360 -4.01 -25.38 7.85
C LYS A 360 -4.22 -24.16 6.93
N ALA A 361 -3.95 -22.94 7.41
CA ALA A 361 -3.98 -21.74 6.60
C ALA A 361 -2.57 -21.15 6.44
N GLU A 362 -2.11 -21.09 5.19
CA GLU A 362 -0.85 -20.46 4.82
C GLU A 362 -1.11 -19.21 3.99
N LEU A 363 -0.44 -18.11 4.33
CA LEU A 363 -0.51 -16.91 3.49
C LEU A 363 0.33 -17.16 2.23
N LEU A 364 -0.24 -16.91 1.05
CA LEU A 364 0.46 -16.96 -0.22
C LEU A 364 1.10 -15.61 -0.56
N PHE A 365 0.33 -14.54 -0.42
CA PHE A 365 0.83 -13.18 -0.55
C PHE A 365 -0.04 -12.14 0.15
N THR A 366 0.56 -10.96 0.33
CA THR A 366 -0.16 -9.72 0.66
C THR A 366 0.30 -8.57 -0.24
N ASP A 367 -0.62 -7.71 -0.63
CA ASP A 367 -0.33 -6.39 -1.22
C ASP A 367 -1.23 -5.34 -0.62
N THR A 368 -0.73 -4.67 0.42
CA THR A 368 -1.35 -3.55 1.13
C THR A 368 -2.65 -3.93 1.86
N ASP A 369 -3.74 -4.07 1.11
CA ASP A 369 -5.12 -4.32 1.57
C ASP A 369 -5.63 -5.71 1.19
N SER A 370 -4.80 -6.52 0.54
CA SER A 370 -5.14 -7.89 0.14
C SER A 370 -4.36 -8.96 0.90
N LEU A 371 -5.01 -10.11 1.11
CA LEU A 371 -4.45 -11.34 1.64
C LEU A 371 -4.97 -12.50 0.79
N THR A 372 -4.08 -13.31 0.24
CA THR A 372 -4.48 -14.56 -0.43
C THR A 372 -3.95 -15.74 0.36
N TYR A 373 -4.83 -16.67 0.68
CA TYR A 373 -4.52 -17.84 1.50
C TYR A 373 -4.66 -19.13 0.71
N GLU A 374 -3.83 -20.09 1.02
CA GLU A 374 -4.12 -21.52 0.86
C GLU A 374 -4.70 -22.03 2.18
N VAL A 375 -5.85 -22.69 2.13
CA VAL A 375 -6.56 -23.18 3.33
C VAL A 375 -6.98 -24.63 3.12
N GLU A 376 -6.59 -25.51 4.03
CA GLU A 376 -7.06 -26.89 4.10
C GLU A 376 -8.34 -26.98 4.96
N THR A 377 -9.48 -27.19 4.33
CA THR A 377 -10.81 -27.31 4.97
C THR A 377 -11.77 -28.04 4.02
N GLU A 378 -12.85 -28.59 4.56
CA GLU A 378 -13.91 -29.26 3.78
C GLU A 378 -14.65 -28.28 2.85
N ASP A 379 -14.96 -27.09 3.35
CA ASP A 379 -15.63 -26.05 2.57
C ASP A 379 -15.42 -24.64 3.13
N ILE A 380 -14.56 -23.88 2.46
CA ILE A 380 -14.25 -22.51 2.87
C ILE A 380 -15.47 -21.58 2.82
N TYR A 381 -16.46 -21.83 1.95
CA TYR A 381 -17.65 -21.00 1.87
C TYR A 381 -18.60 -21.28 3.04
N GLU A 382 -18.70 -22.53 3.48
CA GLU A 382 -19.44 -22.85 4.71
C GLU A 382 -18.77 -22.23 5.93
N ASP A 383 -17.43 -22.28 6.02
CA ASP A 383 -16.70 -21.63 7.11
C ASP A 383 -16.92 -20.10 7.12
N MET A 384 -16.89 -19.45 5.95
CA MET A 384 -17.22 -18.02 5.81
C MET A 384 -18.63 -17.68 6.30
N SER A 385 -19.60 -18.59 6.12
CA SER A 385 -20.99 -18.37 6.55
C SER A 385 -21.13 -18.12 8.06
N ARG A 386 -20.21 -18.67 8.87
CA ARG A 386 -20.18 -18.51 10.33
C ARG A 386 -19.75 -17.11 10.76
N HIS A 387 -19.10 -16.37 9.87
CA HIS A 387 -18.54 -15.05 10.14
C HIS A 387 -18.97 -14.02 9.10
N MET A 388 -20.21 -14.09 8.60
CA MET A 388 -20.72 -13.16 7.59
C MET A 388 -20.59 -11.67 7.95
N TYR A 389 -20.45 -11.31 9.24
CA TYR A 389 -20.27 -9.92 9.67
C TYR A 389 -18.94 -9.28 9.24
N ILE A 390 -17.90 -10.07 8.95
CA ILE A 390 -16.59 -9.57 8.47
C ILE A 390 -16.44 -9.62 6.95
N TYR A 391 -17.27 -10.39 6.25
CA TYR A 391 -17.16 -10.58 4.81
C TYR A 391 -18.15 -9.70 4.03
N ASP A 392 -17.70 -9.18 2.89
CA ASP A 392 -18.55 -8.56 1.88
C ASP A 392 -18.69 -9.52 0.70
N THR A 393 -19.83 -10.21 0.64
CA THR A 393 -20.21 -11.16 -0.43
C THR A 393 -21.23 -10.55 -1.39
N SER A 394 -21.39 -9.23 -1.39
CA SER A 394 -22.42 -8.56 -2.21
C SER A 394 -22.18 -8.64 -3.73
N ASP A 395 -20.96 -9.01 -4.13
CA ASP A 395 -20.58 -9.24 -5.53
C ASP A 395 -20.73 -10.71 -5.97
N TYR A 396 -21.19 -11.61 -5.08
CA TYR A 396 -21.44 -13.02 -5.41
C TYR A 396 -22.63 -13.17 -6.37
N PRO A 397 -22.73 -14.30 -7.10
CA PRO A 397 -23.93 -14.64 -7.85
C PRO A 397 -25.17 -14.62 -6.94
N ARG A 398 -26.30 -14.09 -7.43
CA ARG A 398 -27.52 -13.91 -6.61
C ARG A 398 -28.12 -15.22 -6.10
N ASP A 399 -27.86 -16.30 -6.81
CA ASP A 399 -28.25 -17.67 -6.51
C ASP A 399 -27.29 -18.37 -5.53
N HIS A 400 -26.14 -17.77 -5.22
CA HIS A 400 -25.20 -18.31 -4.26
C HIS A 400 -25.70 -18.13 -2.82
N PHE A 401 -25.63 -19.18 -1.98
CA PHE A 401 -26.19 -19.16 -0.61
C PHE A 401 -25.56 -18.10 0.32
N LEU A 402 -24.31 -17.72 0.08
CA LEU A 402 -23.63 -16.61 0.78
C LEU A 402 -23.95 -15.20 0.26
N PHE A 403 -24.68 -15.05 -0.85
CA PHE A 403 -24.98 -13.73 -1.40
C PHE A 403 -25.72 -12.87 -0.38
N SER A 404 -25.15 -11.71 -0.06
CA SER A 404 -25.77 -10.76 0.86
C SER A 404 -25.32 -9.33 0.55
N GLU A 405 -26.28 -8.40 0.50
CA GLU A 405 -25.99 -6.98 0.37
C GLU A 405 -25.73 -6.28 1.72
N SER A 406 -25.78 -6.99 2.85
CA SER A 406 -25.67 -6.41 4.19
C SER A 406 -24.36 -5.65 4.41
N ASN A 407 -23.25 -6.16 3.86
CA ASN A 407 -21.92 -5.57 3.97
C ASN A 407 -21.42 -4.93 2.67
N LYS A 408 -22.32 -4.65 1.71
CA LYS A 408 -21.96 -4.10 0.40
C LYS A 408 -21.13 -2.83 0.51
N LYS A 409 -19.85 -2.91 0.12
CA LYS A 409 -18.84 -1.84 0.21
C LYS A 409 -18.65 -1.29 1.64
N LYS A 410 -19.03 -2.06 2.65
CA LYS A 410 -18.85 -1.68 4.05
C LYS A 410 -17.36 -1.63 4.36
N ILE A 411 -16.93 -0.50 4.89
CA ILE A 411 -15.53 -0.21 5.18
C ILE A 411 -14.99 -1.23 6.20
N GLY A 412 -13.80 -1.77 5.94
CA GLY A 412 -13.12 -2.72 6.83
C GLY A 412 -13.56 -4.18 6.69
N CYS A 413 -14.63 -4.48 5.94
CA CYS A 413 -14.99 -5.86 5.58
C CYS A 413 -14.07 -6.40 4.48
N PHE A 414 -13.90 -7.72 4.43
CA PHE A 414 -13.09 -8.42 3.43
C PHE A 414 -13.99 -9.00 2.34
N LYS A 415 -13.75 -8.64 1.08
CA LYS A 415 -14.44 -9.23 -0.08
C LYS A 415 -13.57 -10.28 -0.73
N ASP A 416 -14.19 -11.33 -1.25
CA ASP A 416 -13.55 -12.26 -2.18
C ASP A 416 -13.49 -11.64 -3.57
N GLU A 417 -12.27 -11.40 -4.05
CA GLU A 417 -12.00 -10.78 -5.35
C GLU A 417 -12.47 -11.61 -6.55
N LEU A 418 -12.73 -12.90 -6.36
CA LEU A 418 -13.15 -13.79 -7.44
C LEU A 418 -14.66 -14.03 -7.45
N HIS A 419 -15.40 -13.49 -6.49
CA HIS A 419 -16.88 -13.52 -6.42
C HIS A 419 -17.41 -14.97 -6.41
N SER A 420 -16.95 -15.78 -5.44
CA SER A 420 -17.28 -17.21 -5.29
C SER A 420 -16.76 -18.12 -6.40
N LYS A 421 -15.92 -17.61 -7.31
CA LYS A 421 -15.35 -18.42 -8.40
C LYS A 421 -14.04 -19.06 -7.92
N PRO A 422 -13.94 -20.40 -7.96
CA PRO A 422 -12.81 -21.09 -7.37
C PRO A 422 -11.51 -20.74 -8.11
N ILE A 423 -10.46 -20.52 -7.32
CA ILE A 423 -9.10 -20.35 -7.80
C ILE A 423 -8.51 -21.74 -8.04
N TYR A 424 -7.92 -21.94 -9.21
CA TYR A 424 -7.25 -23.19 -9.59
C TYR A 424 -5.81 -23.18 -9.10
N GLU A 425 -5.14 -22.04 -9.26
CA GLU A 425 -3.70 -21.95 -9.08
C GLU A 425 -3.23 -20.52 -8.83
N PHE A 426 -2.18 -20.42 -8.03
CA PHE A 426 -1.48 -19.19 -7.70
C PHE A 426 0.01 -19.34 -8.00
N ILE A 427 0.60 -18.30 -8.59
CA ILE A 427 2.04 -18.18 -8.83
C ILE A 427 2.52 -16.80 -8.41
N GLY A 428 3.40 -16.73 -7.41
CA GLY A 428 4.01 -15.52 -6.90
C GLY A 428 5.52 -15.48 -7.20
N LEU A 429 5.98 -14.46 -7.93
CA LEU A 429 7.39 -14.31 -8.23
C LEU A 429 8.11 -13.43 -7.21
N ARG A 430 7.52 -12.27 -6.92
CA ARG A 430 8.04 -11.24 -5.99
C ARG A 430 6.94 -10.22 -5.66
N PRO A 431 7.13 -9.28 -4.71
CA PRO A 431 6.12 -8.29 -4.36
C PRO A 431 5.59 -7.55 -5.59
N LYS A 432 4.26 -7.52 -5.75
CA LYS A 432 3.56 -6.91 -6.89
C LYS A 432 3.90 -7.57 -8.24
N MET A 433 4.21 -8.85 -8.23
CA MET A 433 4.44 -9.67 -9.41
C MET A 433 3.95 -11.11 -9.18
N TYR A 434 2.69 -11.37 -9.54
CA TYR A 434 2.00 -12.63 -9.29
C TYR A 434 0.87 -12.85 -10.30
N SER A 435 0.37 -14.08 -10.36
CA SER A 435 -0.76 -14.47 -11.19
C SER A 435 -1.69 -15.43 -10.45
N VAL A 436 -3.00 -15.21 -10.59
CA VAL A 436 -4.08 -16.06 -10.06
C VAL A 436 -4.89 -16.58 -11.23
N LYS A 437 -4.98 -17.90 -11.38
CA LYS A 437 -5.79 -18.57 -12.39
C LYS A 437 -7.09 -19.07 -11.75
N SER A 438 -8.22 -18.73 -12.33
CA SER A 438 -9.55 -19.07 -11.81
C SER A 438 -10.52 -19.35 -12.96
N GLU A 439 -11.74 -19.76 -12.64
CA GLU A 439 -12.83 -19.90 -13.62
C GLU A 439 -13.10 -18.59 -14.39
N ARG A 440 -12.85 -17.42 -13.78
CA ARG A 440 -13.00 -16.10 -14.42
C ARG A 440 -11.85 -15.71 -15.35
N GLY A 441 -10.83 -16.58 -15.47
CA GLY A 441 -9.60 -16.32 -16.21
C GLY A 441 -8.41 -15.97 -15.30
N GLU A 442 -7.47 -15.23 -15.87
CA GLU A 442 -6.17 -14.96 -15.27
C GLU A 442 -6.04 -13.52 -14.77
N LYS A 443 -5.96 -13.32 -13.44
CA LYS A 443 -5.59 -12.04 -12.84
C LYS A 443 -4.07 -11.96 -12.75
N LYS A 444 -3.46 -11.04 -13.52
CA LYS A 444 -2.01 -10.90 -13.66
C LYS A 444 -1.54 -9.53 -13.14
N THR A 445 -0.54 -9.55 -12.27
CA THR A 445 0.10 -8.34 -11.73
C THR A 445 1.59 -8.38 -12.08
N ALA A 446 2.12 -7.31 -12.70
CA ALA A 446 3.54 -7.17 -13.00
C ALA A 446 3.98 -5.70 -12.87
N LYS A 447 4.45 -5.33 -11.68
CA LYS A 447 4.83 -3.93 -11.38
C LYS A 447 5.87 -3.40 -12.36
N GLY A 448 5.54 -2.26 -12.97
CA GLY A 448 6.43 -1.53 -13.88
C GLY A 448 6.26 -1.90 -15.35
N VAL A 449 5.47 -2.92 -15.67
CA VAL A 449 5.07 -3.25 -17.04
C VAL A 449 3.76 -2.51 -17.36
N ALA A 450 3.62 -2.00 -18.59
CA ALA A 450 2.38 -1.35 -19.00
C ALA A 450 1.20 -2.33 -18.93
N ARG A 451 0.05 -1.86 -18.44
CA ARG A 451 -1.16 -2.69 -18.26
C ARG A 451 -1.58 -3.39 -19.56
N SER A 452 -1.58 -2.67 -20.67
CA SER A 452 -1.93 -3.22 -22.00
C SER A 452 -1.00 -4.35 -22.45
N VAL A 453 0.28 -4.29 -22.07
CA VAL A 453 1.26 -5.33 -22.38
C VAL A 453 1.00 -6.57 -21.52
N VAL A 454 0.73 -6.39 -20.23
CA VAL A 454 0.38 -7.51 -19.32
C VAL A 454 -0.89 -8.22 -19.80
N GLU A 455 -1.92 -7.48 -20.20
CA GLU A 455 -3.17 -8.04 -20.70
C GLU A 455 -2.98 -8.83 -22.01
N ARG A 456 -2.21 -8.28 -22.95
CA ARG A 456 -2.07 -8.85 -24.30
C ARG A 456 -1.01 -9.95 -24.41
N ASN A 457 0.15 -9.76 -23.80
CA ASN A 457 1.34 -10.56 -24.08
C ASN A 457 1.71 -11.54 -22.96
N VAL A 458 1.36 -11.25 -21.72
CA VAL A 458 1.73 -12.09 -20.57
C VAL A 458 0.58 -13.04 -20.23
N ARG A 459 0.88 -14.31 -19.95
CA ARG A 459 -0.06 -15.35 -19.52
C ARG A 459 0.33 -15.93 -18.17
N HIS A 460 -0.59 -16.63 -17.52
CA HIS A 460 -0.30 -17.31 -16.24
C HIS A 460 0.88 -18.28 -16.37
N GLU A 461 0.96 -18.98 -17.49
CA GLU A 461 2.05 -19.91 -17.80
C GLU A 461 3.42 -19.25 -17.90
N ASP A 462 3.50 -17.96 -18.28
CA ASP A 462 4.77 -17.23 -18.28
C ASP A 462 5.31 -17.00 -16.87
N TYR A 463 4.42 -16.84 -15.87
CA TYR A 463 4.82 -16.77 -14.47
C TYR A 463 5.34 -18.13 -14.00
N ARG A 464 4.68 -19.24 -14.39
CA ARG A 464 5.15 -20.59 -14.09
C ARG A 464 6.54 -20.81 -14.65
N ARG A 465 6.70 -20.59 -15.95
CA ARG A 465 7.96 -20.75 -16.65
C ARG A 465 9.06 -19.87 -16.07
N CYS A 466 8.76 -18.60 -15.74
CA CYS A 466 9.74 -17.71 -15.10
C CYS A 466 10.21 -18.26 -13.75
N ARG A 467 9.31 -18.84 -12.96
CA ARG A 467 9.65 -19.49 -11.69
C ARG A 467 10.48 -20.75 -11.91
N GLU A 468 10.04 -21.65 -12.79
CA GLU A 468 10.66 -22.98 -12.95
C GLU A 468 11.97 -22.94 -13.73
N GLU A 469 12.05 -22.15 -14.79
CA GLU A 469 13.27 -22.00 -15.58
C GLU A 469 14.25 -20.96 -15.00
N LEU A 470 13.82 -20.19 -13.99
CA LEU A 470 14.58 -19.08 -13.38
C LEU A 470 15.03 -18.01 -14.40
N LYS A 471 14.35 -17.92 -15.54
CA LYS A 471 14.64 -16.97 -16.62
C LYS A 471 13.68 -15.78 -16.55
N SER A 472 14.26 -14.58 -16.62
CA SER A 472 13.48 -13.36 -16.73
C SER A 472 12.93 -13.19 -18.14
N THR A 473 11.68 -12.79 -18.26
CA THR A 473 11.08 -12.46 -19.57
C THR A 473 11.21 -10.97 -19.87
N ARG A 474 11.14 -10.60 -21.14
CA ARG A 474 11.22 -9.21 -21.59
C ARG A 474 10.09 -8.91 -22.57
N GLU A 475 9.51 -7.73 -22.43
CA GLU A 475 8.43 -7.25 -23.27
C GLU A 475 8.75 -5.88 -23.86
N ILE A 476 8.31 -5.69 -25.10
CA ILE A 476 8.40 -4.40 -25.78
C ILE A 476 7.19 -3.57 -25.39
N GLN A 477 7.43 -2.36 -24.90
CA GLN A 477 6.39 -1.39 -24.62
C GLN A 477 6.67 -0.08 -25.34
N HIS A 478 5.62 0.55 -25.85
CA HIS A 478 5.67 1.87 -26.44
C HIS A 478 5.10 2.88 -25.46
N ARG A 479 5.78 4.02 -25.29
CA ARG A 479 5.27 5.15 -24.51
C ARG A 479 5.55 6.45 -25.25
N ILE A 480 4.65 7.42 -25.08
CA ILE A 480 4.94 8.80 -25.44
C ILE A 480 5.80 9.39 -24.32
N GLN A 481 6.95 9.94 -24.69
CA GLN A 481 7.86 10.61 -23.77
C GLN A 481 8.09 12.02 -24.27
N SER A 482 7.94 13.00 -23.38
CA SER A 482 8.36 14.37 -23.64
C SER A 482 9.82 14.53 -23.22
N GLU A 483 10.66 14.97 -24.16
CA GLU A 483 12.05 15.34 -23.90
C GLU A 483 12.31 16.70 -24.55
N ASN A 484 12.65 17.70 -23.74
CA ASN A 484 12.81 19.10 -24.16
C ASN A 484 11.58 19.62 -24.93
N HIS A 485 10.38 19.37 -24.38
CA HIS A 485 9.08 19.67 -25.00
C HIS A 485 8.82 19.01 -26.36
N ASN A 486 9.74 18.17 -26.86
CA ASN A 486 9.52 17.34 -28.03
C ASN A 486 8.89 16.02 -27.61
N LEU A 487 7.67 15.77 -28.08
CA LEU A 487 7.00 14.50 -27.89
C LEU A 487 7.60 13.47 -28.84
N LYS A 488 8.08 12.36 -28.30
CA LYS A 488 8.62 11.23 -29.06
C LYS A 488 7.93 9.95 -28.62
N THR A 489 7.69 9.06 -29.57
CA THR A 489 7.30 7.68 -29.28
C THR A 489 8.57 6.89 -28.98
N VAL A 490 8.69 6.37 -27.76
CA VAL A 490 9.86 5.60 -27.31
C VAL A 490 9.47 4.13 -27.19
N LYS A 491 10.23 3.28 -27.88
CA LYS A 491 10.19 1.82 -27.74
C LYS A 491 11.16 1.39 -26.63
N VAL A 492 10.64 0.73 -25.60
CA VAL A 492 11.43 0.26 -24.46
C VAL A 492 11.33 -1.26 -24.39
N ASN A 493 12.46 -1.95 -24.41
CA ASN A 493 12.54 -3.39 -24.12
C ASN A 493 12.76 -3.58 -22.61
N LYS A 494 11.70 -3.96 -21.88
CA LYS A 494 11.69 -3.97 -20.42
C LYS A 494 11.60 -5.40 -19.88
N ILE A 495 12.30 -5.69 -18.78
CA ILE A 495 12.10 -6.93 -18.04
C ILE A 495 10.66 -6.97 -17.53
N ALA A 496 9.90 -7.97 -17.98
CA ALA A 496 8.50 -8.13 -17.67
C ALA A 496 8.30 -8.96 -16.40
N LEU A 497 8.85 -10.19 -16.39
CA LEU A 497 8.83 -11.10 -15.24
C LEU A 497 10.25 -11.40 -14.78
N CYS A 498 10.42 -11.60 -13.47
CA CYS A 498 11.70 -11.93 -12.84
C CYS A 498 11.43 -12.75 -11.57
N ALA A 499 12.10 -13.90 -11.44
CA ALA A 499 11.99 -14.80 -10.30
C ALA A 499 12.83 -14.37 -9.09
N PHE A 500 13.60 -13.29 -9.18
CA PHE A 500 14.37 -12.78 -8.05
C PHE A 500 13.49 -11.98 -7.09
N ASP A 501 13.50 -12.39 -5.81
CA ASP A 501 12.93 -11.65 -4.68
C ASP A 501 13.94 -11.64 -3.54
N ASP A 502 14.13 -10.47 -2.93
CA ASP A 502 15.04 -10.27 -1.80
C ASP A 502 14.32 -9.81 -0.54
N LYS A 503 13.00 -9.63 -0.57
CA LYS A 503 12.23 -9.34 0.65
C LYS A 503 12.09 -10.55 1.58
N ARG A 504 12.41 -11.74 1.08
CA ARG A 504 12.30 -13.02 1.77
C ARG A 504 13.54 -13.85 1.47
N TYR A 505 13.84 -14.79 2.34
CA TYR A 505 14.85 -15.80 2.12
C TYR A 505 14.21 -16.96 1.33
N LEU A 506 14.61 -17.14 0.07
CA LEU A 506 14.05 -18.16 -0.81
C LEU A 506 14.66 -19.54 -0.51
N LEU A 507 13.83 -20.57 -0.32
CA LEU A 507 14.29 -21.95 -0.15
C LEU A 507 14.55 -22.62 -1.51
N ASP A 508 15.33 -23.70 -1.49
CA ASP A 508 15.80 -24.41 -2.69
C ASP A 508 14.66 -25.05 -3.51
N ASP A 509 13.52 -25.32 -2.87
CA ASP A 509 12.32 -25.81 -3.55
C ASP A 509 11.61 -24.76 -4.42
N ASN A 510 12.03 -23.49 -4.31
CA ASN A 510 11.49 -22.37 -5.06
C ASN A 510 9.95 -22.20 -4.92
N VAL A 511 9.42 -22.69 -3.80
CA VAL A 511 8.00 -22.60 -3.41
C VAL A 511 7.91 -21.89 -2.07
N HIS A 512 8.66 -22.33 -1.07
CA HIS A 512 8.57 -21.81 0.28
C HIS A 512 9.62 -20.72 0.53
N THR A 513 9.31 -19.82 1.45
CA THR A 513 10.22 -18.73 1.82
C THR A 513 10.21 -18.50 3.32
N LEU A 514 11.35 -18.07 3.86
CA LEU A 514 11.47 -17.66 5.25
C LEU A 514 11.57 -16.14 5.37
N ALA A 515 11.02 -15.60 6.44
CA ALA A 515 11.23 -14.21 6.81
C ALA A 515 12.69 -14.01 7.20
N HIS A 516 13.29 -12.88 6.82
CA HIS A 516 14.61 -12.52 7.32
C HIS A 516 14.63 -12.53 8.85
N GLY A 517 15.63 -13.19 9.44
CA GLY A 517 15.75 -13.38 10.90
C GLY A 517 15.05 -14.62 11.47
N HIS A 518 14.46 -15.48 10.62
CA HIS A 518 13.97 -16.79 11.08
C HIS A 518 15.10 -17.64 11.65
N TYR A 519 14.83 -18.49 12.65
CA TYR A 519 15.84 -19.31 13.32
C TYR A 519 16.45 -20.42 12.42
N LYS A 520 15.87 -20.61 11.23
CA LYS A 520 16.28 -21.64 10.26
C LYS A 520 17.27 -21.08 9.21
N ILE A 521 17.58 -19.78 9.27
CA ILE A 521 18.47 -19.07 8.34
C ILE A 521 19.89 -19.05 8.89
#